data_AF-A0A256BDM0-F1
#
_entry.id   AF-A0A256BDM0-F1
#
_cell.length_a   1.000
_cell.length_b   1.000
_cell.length_c   1.000
_cell.angle_alpha   90.00
_cell.angle_beta   90.00
_cell.angle_gamma   90.00
#
_symmetry.space_group_name_H-M   'P 1'
#
loop_
_entity.id
_entity.type
_entity.pdbx_description
1 polymer ?
#
loop_
_entity_poly.entity_id
_entity_poly.type
_entity_poly.pdbx_seq_one_letter_code
_entity_poly.pdbx_strand_id
1 'polypeptide(L)'
;MKTYLSNPMRITQSPHNRKFLDKIQNPQIAALTAVIAGIMITFACSKGMYLTALLTLIGLLLAFPKVLLMLYDRFEQMIRHYKYSPVLLMGIAIGFVIGLLLILTVEPAQAQFFNRTQTWMTGAIPGIDTGLVALIFNVLRALFVIYLGIGLVKVIQSARNDDDWQQMARTPLILVVTVTMGDILAGIITGAV
;
A
#
# COMPACT_ATOMS: atom_id res chain seq x y z
N MET A 1 22.89 22.63 -55.40
CA MET A 1 23.32 21.23 -55.60
C MET A 1 23.77 20.68 -54.25
N LYS A 2 23.29 19.48 -53.89
CA LYS A 2 23.54 18.66 -52.69
C LYS A 2 22.77 19.01 -51.41
N THR A 3 21.62 18.35 -51.34
CA THR A 3 20.93 17.82 -50.14
C THR A 3 21.87 16.99 -49.26
N TYR A 4 21.83 17.22 -47.94
CA TYR A 4 22.14 16.20 -46.93
C TYR A 4 21.16 16.30 -45.78
N LEU A 5 20.28 15.31 -45.74
CA LEU A 5 19.40 14.98 -44.62
C LEU A 5 20.24 14.13 -43.65
N SER A 6 20.47 14.59 -42.42
CA SER A 6 21.00 13.69 -41.38
C SER A 6 20.59 14.10 -39.96
N ASN A 7 19.58 13.38 -39.48
CA ASN A 7 19.39 12.92 -38.09
C ASN A 7 19.09 13.96 -36.99
N PRO A 8 17.81 14.17 -36.62
CA PRO A 8 17.49 14.80 -35.34
C PRO A 8 17.61 13.77 -34.20
N MET A 9 17.97 14.25 -33.02
CA MET A 9 17.86 13.52 -31.74
C MET A 9 18.92 12.43 -31.47
N ARG A 10 20.17 12.86 -31.32
CA ARG A 10 21.00 12.31 -30.24
C ARG A 10 20.69 13.15 -29.00
N ILE A 11 19.82 12.65 -28.12
CA ILE A 11 19.56 13.30 -26.81
C ILE A 11 20.88 13.25 -26.04
N THR A 12 21.61 14.37 -26.06
CA THR A 12 22.80 14.59 -25.26
C THR A 12 22.36 14.65 -23.80
N GLN A 13 22.49 13.52 -23.10
CA GLN A 13 22.35 13.47 -21.64
C GLN A 13 23.37 14.44 -21.03
N SER A 14 22.85 15.52 -20.44
CA SER A 14 23.64 16.54 -19.75
C SER A 14 24.53 15.93 -18.65
N PRO A 15 25.81 16.31 -18.55
CA PRO A 15 26.75 15.81 -17.54
C PRO A 15 26.39 16.21 -16.11
N HIS A 16 25.39 17.09 -15.90
CA HIS A 16 24.97 17.54 -14.58
C HIS A 16 24.21 16.45 -13.79
N ASN A 17 23.36 15.65 -14.44
CA ASN A 17 22.58 14.61 -13.77
C ASN A 17 23.44 13.44 -13.25
N ARG A 18 24.61 13.19 -13.88
CA ARG A 18 25.55 12.15 -13.41
C ARG A 18 26.17 12.51 -12.06
N LYS A 19 26.52 13.79 -11.85
CA LYS A 19 27.11 14.26 -10.57
C LYS A 19 26.17 14.13 -9.39
N PHE A 20 24.86 14.28 -9.60
CA PHE A 20 23.85 14.09 -8.55
C PHE A 20 23.68 12.61 -8.19
N LEU A 21 23.62 11.73 -9.21
CA LEU A 21 23.59 10.28 -9.00
C LEU A 21 24.85 9.77 -8.30
N ASP A 22 26.03 10.27 -8.67
CA ASP A 22 27.29 9.94 -8.01
C ASP A 22 27.33 10.44 -6.54
N LYS A 23 26.68 11.56 -6.23
CA LYS A 23 26.58 12.11 -4.87
C LYS A 23 25.63 11.29 -3.99
N ILE A 24 24.55 10.75 -4.54
CA ILE A 24 23.67 9.76 -3.87
C ILE A 24 24.43 8.45 -3.63
N GLN A 25 25.43 8.16 -4.47
CA GLN A 25 26.21 6.93 -4.43
C GLN A 25 27.40 6.94 -3.48
N ASN A 26 27.52 7.97 -2.64
CA ASN A 26 28.52 8.00 -1.58
C ASN A 26 28.26 6.82 -0.63
N PRO A 27 29.23 5.93 -0.33
CA PRO A 27 29.03 4.73 0.48
C PRO A 27 28.36 5.00 1.84
N GLN A 28 28.55 6.20 2.39
CA GLN A 28 27.88 6.62 3.63
C GLN A 28 26.37 6.86 3.46
N ILE A 29 25.94 7.53 2.39
CA ILE A 29 24.51 7.80 2.13
C ILE A 29 23.80 6.50 1.76
N ALA A 30 24.44 5.67 0.94
CA ALA A 30 24.00 4.32 0.61
C ALA A 30 23.79 3.45 1.85
N ALA A 31 24.76 3.42 2.76
CA ALA A 31 24.67 2.66 4.00
C ALA A 31 23.53 3.18 4.89
N LEU A 32 23.36 4.50 5.02
CA LEU A 32 22.27 5.09 5.78
C LEU A 32 20.89 4.75 5.19
N THR A 33 20.73 4.84 3.86
CA THR A 33 19.47 4.46 3.20
C THR A 33 19.16 2.97 3.36
N ALA A 34 20.17 2.11 3.29
CA ALA A 34 20.00 0.67 3.51
C ALA A 34 19.63 0.33 4.96
N VAL A 35 20.24 1.00 5.94
CA VAL A 35 19.91 0.83 7.36
C VAL A 35 18.47 1.29 7.64
N ILE A 36 18.07 2.46 7.14
CA ILE A 36 16.71 2.98 7.32
C ILE A 36 15.68 2.05 6.67
N ALA A 37 15.93 1.60 5.44
CA ALA A 37 15.06 0.64 4.76
C ALA A 37 15.00 -0.70 5.51
N GLY A 38 16.12 -1.21 6.02
CA GLY A 38 16.16 -2.45 6.81
C GLY A 38 15.38 -2.37 8.12
N ILE A 39 15.45 -1.24 8.82
CA ILE A 39 14.64 -0.97 10.01
C ILE A 39 13.14 -0.95 9.65
N MET A 40 12.78 -0.27 8.56
CA MET A 40 11.40 -0.21 8.07
C MET A 40 10.85 -1.58 7.66
N ILE A 41 11.66 -2.40 6.98
CA ILE A 41 11.28 -3.77 6.58
C ILE A 41 11.08 -4.64 7.82
N THR A 42 11.97 -4.57 8.81
CA THR A 42 11.86 -5.35 10.04
C THR A 42 10.61 -4.98 10.84
N PHE A 43 10.29 -3.68 10.91
CA PHE A 43 9.07 -3.18 11.56
C PHE A 43 7.80 -3.54 10.79
N ALA A 44 7.81 -3.47 9.46
CA ALA A 44 6.69 -3.87 8.63
C ALA A 44 6.40 -5.38 8.73
N CYS A 45 7.44 -6.21 8.77
CA CYS A 45 7.31 -7.66 8.96
C CYS A 45 6.77 -8.02 10.35
N SER A 46 7.16 -7.31 11.41
CA SER A 46 6.67 -7.61 12.76
C SER A 46 5.20 -7.25 12.96
N LYS A 47 4.67 -6.29 12.18
CA LYS A 47 3.26 -5.89 12.17
C LYS A 47 2.43 -6.61 11.10
N GLY A 48 2.99 -7.60 10.40
CA GLY A 48 2.29 -8.38 9.35
C GLY A 48 1.97 -7.58 8.08
N MET A 49 2.56 -6.39 7.91
CA MET A 49 2.34 -5.51 6.76
C MET A 49 3.30 -5.86 5.62
N TYR A 50 3.14 -7.04 5.04
CA TYR A 50 4.07 -7.58 4.03
C TYR A 50 4.20 -6.71 2.78
N LEU A 51 3.16 -5.95 2.45
CA LEU A 51 3.17 -5.03 1.32
C LEU A 51 4.06 -3.81 1.52
N THR A 52 4.08 -3.22 2.73
CA THR A 52 4.97 -2.08 3.01
C THR A 52 6.42 -2.54 3.09
N ALA A 53 6.67 -3.76 3.57
CA ALA A 53 7.99 -4.40 3.49
C ALA A 53 8.44 -4.61 2.04
N LEU A 54 7.55 -5.05 1.15
CA LEU A 54 7.85 -5.27 -0.26
C LEU A 54 8.09 -3.96 -1.02
N LEU A 55 7.28 -2.92 -0.76
CA LEU A 55 7.46 -1.59 -1.35
C LEU A 55 8.74 -0.90 -0.88
N THR A 56 9.10 -1.03 0.40
CA THR A 56 10.36 -0.49 0.93
C THR A 56 11.58 -1.23 0.37
N LEU A 57 11.46 -2.53 0.10
CA LEU A 57 12.49 -3.31 -0.58
C LEU A 57 12.64 -2.93 -2.07
N ILE A 58 11.54 -2.70 -2.78
CA ILE A 58 11.57 -2.17 -4.16
C ILE A 58 12.19 -0.76 -4.18
N GLY A 59 11.81 0.10 -3.23
CA GLY A 59 12.37 1.44 -3.08
C GLY A 59 13.87 1.42 -2.79
N LEU A 60 14.33 0.49 -1.96
CA LEU A 60 15.75 0.27 -1.70
C LEU A 60 16.49 -0.16 -2.98
N LEU A 61 15.89 -1.06 -3.78
CA LEU A 61 16.50 -1.53 -5.03
C LEU A 61 16.62 -0.40 -6.06
N LEU A 62 15.61 0.49 -6.14
CA LEU A 62 15.62 1.68 -7.00
C LEU A 62 16.63 2.75 -6.53
N ALA A 63 16.90 2.85 -5.23
CA ALA A 63 17.91 3.76 -4.67
C ALA A 63 19.34 3.40 -5.10
N PHE A 64 19.57 2.18 -5.58
CA PHE A 64 20.85 1.69 -6.08
C PHE A 64 20.85 1.48 -7.61
N PRO A 65 20.94 2.55 -8.42
CA PRO A 65 20.83 2.45 -9.87
C PRO A 65 21.93 1.60 -10.51
N LYS A 66 23.12 1.47 -9.92
CA LYS A 66 24.19 0.60 -10.45
C LYS A 66 23.90 -0.89 -10.28
N VAL A 67 23.24 -1.30 -9.19
CA VAL A 67 22.80 -2.69 -8.97
C VAL A 67 21.68 -3.04 -9.95
N LEU A 68 20.79 -2.07 -10.19
CA LEU A 68 19.68 -2.22 -11.11
C LEU A 68 20.15 -2.32 -12.58
N LEU A 69 21.15 -1.54 -12.98
CA LEU A 69 21.78 -1.62 -14.29
C LEU A 69 22.59 -2.91 -14.48
N MET A 70 23.33 -3.38 -13.46
CA MET A 70 24.02 -4.69 -13.53
C MET A 70 23.06 -5.88 -13.62
N LEU A 71 21.95 -5.83 -12.88
CA LEU A 71 20.88 -6.82 -12.99
C LEU A 71 20.24 -6.76 -14.38
N TYR A 72 19.96 -5.56 -14.90
CA TYR A 72 19.41 -5.37 -16.23
C TYR A 72 20.33 -5.94 -17.32
N ASP A 73 21.64 -5.68 -17.27
CA ASP A 73 22.60 -6.21 -18.25
C ASP A 73 22.71 -7.74 -18.17
N ARG A 74 22.70 -8.33 -16.96
CA ARG A 74 22.66 -9.80 -16.79
C ARG A 74 21.36 -10.40 -17.30
N PHE A 75 20.22 -9.76 -17.03
CA PHE A 75 18.92 -10.20 -17.54
C PHE A 75 18.90 -10.12 -19.06
N GLU A 76 19.41 -9.04 -19.67
CA GLU A 76 19.49 -8.89 -21.13
C GLU A 76 20.41 -9.95 -21.76
N GLN A 77 21.50 -10.31 -21.07
CA GLN A 77 22.41 -11.38 -21.51
C GLN A 77 21.78 -12.77 -21.40
N MET A 78 21.02 -13.02 -20.33
CA MET A 78 20.25 -14.27 -20.14
C MET A 78 19.08 -14.39 -21.15
N ILE A 79 18.41 -13.28 -21.46
CA ILE A 79 17.26 -13.22 -22.38
C ILE A 79 17.68 -13.36 -23.84
N ARG A 80 18.85 -12.80 -24.21
CA ARG A 80 19.43 -13.02 -25.55
C ARG A 80 19.75 -14.49 -25.83
N HIS A 81 20.02 -15.29 -24.80
CA HIS A 81 20.20 -16.73 -24.95
C HIS A 81 18.89 -17.46 -25.31
N TYR A 82 17.73 -16.89 -24.97
CA TYR A 82 16.41 -17.52 -25.11
C TYR A 82 15.55 -16.95 -26.27
N LYS A 83 16.06 -16.02 -27.09
CA LYS A 83 15.42 -15.46 -28.32
C LYS A 83 14.04 -14.79 -28.15
N TYR A 84 13.56 -14.48 -26.94
CA TYR A 84 12.31 -13.74 -26.76
C TYR A 84 12.52 -12.22 -26.86
N SER A 85 11.50 -11.50 -27.36
CA SER A 85 11.49 -10.03 -27.41
C SER A 85 11.59 -9.45 -25.99
N PRO A 86 12.61 -8.63 -25.68
CA PRO A 86 12.84 -8.12 -24.32
C PRO A 86 11.68 -7.25 -23.81
N VAL A 87 10.94 -6.62 -24.72
CA VAL A 87 9.79 -5.76 -24.39
C VAL A 87 8.60 -6.57 -23.88
N LEU A 88 8.35 -7.74 -24.46
CA LEU A 88 7.20 -8.59 -24.09
C LEU A 88 7.41 -9.21 -22.70
N LEU A 89 8.64 -9.62 -22.41
CA LEU A 89 9.00 -10.19 -21.11
C LEU A 89 8.97 -9.15 -20.00
N MET A 90 9.39 -7.91 -20.28
CA MET A 90 9.27 -6.80 -19.35
C MET A 90 7.80 -6.46 -19.05
N GLY A 91 6.91 -6.51 -20.06
CA GLY A 91 5.47 -6.36 -19.87
C GLY A 91 4.85 -7.45 -19.00
N ILE A 92 5.26 -8.71 -19.19
CA ILE A 92 4.82 -9.83 -18.35
C ILE A 92 5.35 -9.70 -16.91
N ALA A 93 6.62 -9.30 -16.74
CA ALA A 93 7.21 -9.11 -15.42
C ALA A 93 6.49 -7.99 -14.64
N ILE A 94 6.20 -6.86 -15.30
CA ILE A 94 5.44 -5.77 -14.69
C ILE A 94 4.01 -6.23 -14.37
N GLY A 95 3.34 -6.90 -15.30
CA GLY A 95 2.00 -7.45 -15.08
C GLY A 95 1.95 -8.47 -13.95
N PHE A 96 2.98 -9.30 -13.82
CA PHE A 96 3.13 -10.27 -12.74
C PHE A 96 3.35 -9.59 -11.38
N VAL A 97 4.19 -8.55 -11.32
CA VAL A 97 4.40 -7.76 -10.09
C VAL A 97 3.12 -7.04 -9.69
N ILE A 98 2.40 -6.42 -10.63
CA ILE A 98 1.11 -5.76 -10.35
C ILE A 98 0.07 -6.78 -9.89
N GLY A 99 -0.04 -7.94 -10.56
CA GLY A 99 -0.96 -9.00 -10.16
C GLY A 99 -0.64 -9.57 -8.78
N LEU A 100 0.65 -9.75 -8.47
CA LEU A 100 1.12 -10.23 -7.18
C LEU A 100 0.86 -9.20 -6.08
N LEU A 101 1.05 -7.91 -6.35
CA LEU A 101 0.65 -6.83 -5.45
C LEU A 101 -0.86 -6.87 -5.17
N LEU A 102 -1.69 -7.01 -6.20
CA LEU A 102 -3.14 -7.08 -6.02
C LEU A 102 -3.55 -8.29 -5.16
N ILE A 103 -2.97 -9.46 -5.39
CA ILE A 103 -3.28 -10.66 -4.61
C ILE A 103 -2.80 -10.50 -3.15
N LEU A 104 -1.64 -9.90 -2.91
CA LEU A 104 -1.11 -9.65 -1.57
C LEU A 104 -1.81 -8.47 -0.85
N THR A 105 -2.53 -7.60 -1.56
CA THR A 105 -3.35 -6.52 -0.95
C THR A 105 -4.73 -6.97 -0.48
N VAL A 106 -5.16 -8.18 -0.85
CA VAL A 106 -6.49 -8.67 -0.47
C VAL A 106 -6.42 -9.17 0.97
N GLU A 107 -6.35 -8.25 1.91
CA GLU A 107 -6.79 -8.54 3.27
C GLU A 107 -8.30 -8.77 3.22
N PRO A 108 -8.85 -9.75 3.96
CA PRO A 108 -10.30 -9.87 4.09
C PRO A 108 -10.85 -8.50 4.49
N ALA A 109 -11.99 -8.08 3.92
CA ALA A 109 -12.60 -6.78 4.16
C ALA A 109 -12.93 -6.60 5.66
N GLN A 110 -11.92 -6.25 6.44
CA GLN A 110 -12.00 -6.03 7.87
C GLN A 110 -12.63 -4.66 8.01
N ALA A 111 -13.83 -4.59 8.60
CA ALA A 111 -14.42 -3.30 8.90
C ALA A 111 -13.45 -2.56 9.82
N GLN A 112 -13.15 -1.29 9.51
CA GLN A 112 -12.16 -0.51 10.26
C GLN A 112 -12.63 -0.10 11.66
N PHE A 113 -13.86 -0.45 12.02
CA PHE A 113 -14.47 -0.16 13.30
C PHE A 113 -14.17 -1.26 14.33
N PHE A 114 -13.98 -0.86 15.58
CA PHE A 114 -13.85 -1.75 16.75
C PHE A 114 -12.61 -2.66 16.76
N ASN A 115 -11.63 -2.44 15.89
CA ASN A 115 -10.41 -3.26 15.82
C ASN A 115 -9.50 -3.03 17.02
N ARG A 116 -9.29 -1.78 17.41
CA ARG A 116 -8.41 -1.46 18.54
C ARG A 116 -9.03 -1.90 19.85
N THR A 117 -10.34 -1.72 19.98
CA THR A 117 -11.11 -2.16 21.14
C THR A 117 -11.10 -3.69 21.29
N GLN A 118 -11.22 -4.43 20.18
CA GLN A 118 -11.11 -5.90 20.20
C GLN A 118 -9.72 -6.35 20.66
N THR A 119 -8.66 -5.76 20.08
CA THR A 119 -7.27 -6.08 20.44
C THR A 119 -7.01 -5.83 21.92
N TRP A 120 -7.48 -4.69 22.43
CA TRP A 120 -7.40 -4.40 23.85
C TRP A 120 -8.13 -5.44 24.71
N MET A 121 -9.39 -5.74 24.39
CA MET A 121 -10.20 -6.66 25.22
C MET A 121 -9.61 -8.07 25.26
N THR A 122 -9.04 -8.52 24.14
CA THR A 122 -8.36 -9.80 24.03
C THR A 122 -7.13 -9.87 24.95
N GLY A 123 -6.42 -8.76 25.15
CA GLY A 123 -5.26 -8.67 26.03
C GLY A 123 -5.58 -8.28 27.48
N ALA A 124 -6.71 -7.62 27.73
CA ALA A 124 -7.06 -7.06 29.03
C ALA A 124 -7.65 -8.08 30.00
N ILE A 125 -8.30 -9.13 29.50
CA ILE A 125 -8.99 -10.13 30.33
C ILE A 125 -8.22 -11.47 30.27
N PRO A 126 -7.51 -11.86 31.35
CA PRO A 126 -6.77 -13.10 31.38
C PRO A 126 -7.70 -14.32 31.23
N GLY A 127 -7.35 -15.25 30.34
CA GLY A 127 -8.11 -16.49 30.13
C GLY A 127 -9.37 -16.33 29.27
N ILE A 128 -9.59 -15.18 28.64
CA ILE A 128 -10.72 -14.99 27.72
C ILE A 128 -10.50 -15.77 26.42
N ASP A 129 -11.57 -16.40 25.91
CA ASP A 129 -11.55 -17.06 24.61
C ASP A 129 -11.48 -16.00 23.50
N THR A 130 -10.31 -15.90 22.87
CA THR A 130 -10.03 -14.97 21.77
C THR A 130 -10.96 -15.16 20.57
N GLY A 131 -11.42 -16.40 20.32
CA GLY A 131 -12.38 -16.73 19.27
C GLY A 131 -13.78 -16.21 19.59
N LEU A 132 -14.20 -16.31 20.85
CA LEU A 132 -15.47 -15.74 21.30
C LEU A 132 -15.46 -14.21 21.22
N VAL A 133 -14.37 -13.56 21.64
CA VAL A 133 -14.19 -12.11 21.52
C VAL A 133 -14.25 -11.69 20.05
N ALA A 134 -13.50 -12.37 19.17
CA ALA A 134 -13.53 -12.09 17.74
C ALA A 134 -14.94 -12.27 17.14
N LEU A 135 -15.68 -13.30 17.55
CA LEU A 135 -17.05 -13.53 17.11
C LEU A 135 -17.99 -12.38 17.49
N ILE A 136 -17.96 -11.95 18.77
CA ILE A 136 -18.81 -10.85 19.27
C ILE A 136 -18.53 -9.57 18.47
N PHE A 137 -17.26 -9.23 18.28
CA PHE A 137 -16.88 -8.03 17.54
C PHE A 137 -17.24 -8.12 16.05
N ASN A 138 -17.12 -9.29 15.43
CA ASN A 138 -17.53 -9.49 14.05
C ASN A 138 -19.05 -9.39 13.87
N VAL A 139 -19.85 -9.92 14.81
CA VAL A 139 -21.31 -9.72 14.81
C VAL A 139 -21.64 -8.25 14.97
N LEU A 140 -20.97 -7.54 15.88
CA LEU A 140 -21.20 -6.11 16.10
C LEU A 140 -20.85 -5.27 14.86
N ARG A 141 -19.72 -5.56 14.18
CA ARG A 141 -19.36 -4.94 12.89
C ARG A 141 -20.39 -5.24 11.81
N ALA A 142 -20.85 -6.50 11.71
CA ALA A 142 -21.84 -6.88 10.72
C ALA A 142 -23.16 -6.13 10.91
N LEU A 143 -23.64 -6.03 12.16
CA LEU A 143 -24.83 -5.25 12.50
C LEU A 143 -24.66 -3.76 12.17
N PHE A 144 -23.48 -3.21 12.46
CA PHE A 144 -23.16 -1.82 12.12
C PHE A 144 -23.18 -1.58 10.61
N VAL A 145 -22.58 -2.46 9.82
CA VAL A 145 -22.61 -2.39 8.35
C VAL A 145 -24.03 -2.50 7.81
N ILE A 146 -24.85 -3.41 8.34
CA ILE A 146 -26.26 -3.53 7.95
C ILE A 146 -27.02 -2.24 8.24
N TYR A 147 -26.83 -1.67 9.44
CA TYR A 147 -27.46 -0.41 9.81
C TYR A 147 -27.07 0.73 8.86
N LEU A 148 -25.78 0.86 8.55
CA LEU A 148 -25.29 1.86 7.58
C LEU A 148 -25.85 1.60 6.19
N GLY A 149 -25.94 0.35 5.76
CA GLY A 149 -26.52 -0.04 4.47
C GLY A 149 -27.98 0.41 4.36
N ILE A 150 -28.80 0.16 5.39
CA ILE A 150 -30.20 0.62 5.44
C ILE A 150 -30.26 2.16 5.40
N GLY A 151 -29.43 2.84 6.18
CA GLY A 151 -29.36 4.30 6.20
C GLY A 151 -29.00 4.88 4.83
N LEU A 152 -28.01 4.28 4.17
CA LEU A 152 -27.53 4.71 2.86
C LEU A 152 -28.58 4.51 1.76
N VAL A 153 -29.34 3.41 1.79
CA VAL A 153 -30.48 3.21 0.89
C VAL A 153 -31.51 4.34 1.02
N LYS A 154 -31.84 4.76 2.25
CA LYS A 154 -32.78 5.88 2.49
C LYS A 154 -32.24 7.20 1.94
N VAL A 155 -30.95 7.47 2.13
CA VAL A 155 -30.29 8.67 1.58
C VAL A 155 -30.33 8.68 0.05
N ILE A 156 -30.05 7.54 -0.59
CA ILE A 156 -30.10 7.43 -2.06
C ILE A 156 -31.53 7.63 -2.57
N GLN A 157 -32.53 7.02 -1.93
CA GLN A 157 -33.92 7.18 -2.32
C GLN A 157 -34.36 8.65 -2.24
N SER A 158 -34.02 9.32 -1.15
CA SER A 158 -34.26 10.74 -0.97
C SER A 158 -33.55 11.61 -2.02
N ALA A 159 -32.28 11.31 -2.30
CA ALA A 159 -31.52 12.05 -3.31
C ALA A 159 -32.10 11.88 -4.72
N ARG A 160 -32.75 10.75 -4.99
CA ARG A 160 -33.44 10.48 -6.26
C ARG A 160 -34.80 11.16 -6.37
N ASN A 161 -35.44 11.44 -5.24
CA ASN A 161 -36.76 12.05 -5.18
C ASN A 161 -36.70 13.57 -4.98
N ASP A 162 -35.51 14.17 -5.07
CA ASP A 162 -35.25 15.59 -4.77
C ASP A 162 -35.66 16.02 -3.35
N ASP A 163 -35.77 15.06 -2.43
CA ASP A 163 -35.97 15.29 -0.99
C ASP A 163 -34.66 15.76 -0.33
N ASP A 164 -34.74 16.32 0.89
CA ASP A 164 -33.59 16.79 1.69
C ASP A 164 -32.64 15.64 2.15
N TRP A 165 -31.89 15.07 1.21
CA TRP A 165 -30.99 13.93 1.41
C TRP A 165 -29.87 14.22 2.40
N GLN A 166 -29.46 15.49 2.52
CA GLN A 166 -28.45 15.91 3.48
C GLN A 166 -28.92 15.72 4.92
N GLN A 167 -30.19 16.00 5.19
CA GLN A 167 -30.75 15.81 6.53
C GLN A 167 -30.83 14.33 6.88
N MET A 168 -31.19 13.48 5.92
CA MET A 168 -31.21 12.02 6.09
C MET A 168 -29.81 11.40 6.22
N ALA A 169 -28.80 11.96 5.54
CA ALA A 169 -27.42 11.47 5.61
C ALA A 169 -26.72 11.82 6.92
N ARG A 170 -27.21 12.83 7.65
CA ARG A 170 -26.59 13.31 8.89
C ARG A 170 -26.46 12.20 9.94
N THR A 171 -27.52 11.44 10.20
CA THR A 171 -27.52 10.42 11.25
C THR A 171 -26.56 9.27 10.97
N PRO A 172 -26.57 8.63 9.77
CA PRO A 172 -25.58 7.61 9.43
C PRO A 172 -24.14 8.14 9.48
N LEU A 173 -23.89 9.35 8.98
CA LEU A 173 -22.55 9.93 8.93
C LEU A 173 -22.00 10.21 10.34
N ILE A 174 -22.80 10.80 11.22
CA ILE A 174 -22.41 11.02 12.62
C ILE A 174 -22.00 9.70 13.26
N LEU A 175 -22.79 8.62 13.07
CA LEU A 175 -22.49 7.32 13.66
C LEU A 175 -21.17 6.73 13.16
N VAL A 176 -20.87 6.82 11.85
CA VAL A 176 -19.57 6.39 11.29
C VAL A 176 -18.43 7.13 11.96
N VAL A 177 -18.52 8.46 12.04
CA VAL A 177 -17.46 9.29 12.62
C VAL A 177 -17.30 8.99 14.11
N THR A 178 -18.39 8.95 14.88
CA THR A 178 -18.36 8.71 16.32
C THR A 178 -17.80 7.33 16.65
N VAL A 179 -18.21 6.28 15.93
CA VAL A 179 -17.72 4.91 16.17
C VAL A 179 -16.24 4.78 15.80
N THR A 180 -15.83 5.34 14.66
CA THR A 180 -14.42 5.29 14.23
C THR A 180 -13.53 6.06 15.18
N MET A 181 -13.95 7.27 15.57
CA MET A 181 -13.22 8.09 16.53
C MET A 181 -13.19 7.41 17.90
N GLY A 182 -14.30 6.79 18.32
CA GLY A 182 -14.38 6.00 19.54
C GLY A 182 -13.38 4.85 19.57
N ASP A 183 -13.25 4.08 18.48
CA ASP A 183 -12.27 3.00 18.40
C ASP A 183 -10.82 3.52 18.37
N ILE A 184 -10.57 4.65 17.69
CA ILE A 184 -9.26 5.31 17.69
C ILE A 184 -8.89 5.76 19.11
N LEU A 185 -9.81 6.45 19.78
CA LEU A 185 -9.64 6.94 21.15
C LEU A 185 -9.47 5.78 22.14
N ALA A 186 -10.24 4.70 21.99
CA ALA A 186 -10.08 3.51 22.79
C ALA A 186 -8.67 2.95 22.67
N GLY A 187 -8.11 2.85 21.46
CA GLY A 187 -6.72 2.44 21.27
C GLY A 187 -5.71 3.37 21.96
N ILE A 188 -5.94 4.68 21.92
CA ILE A 188 -5.07 5.66 22.59
C ILE A 188 -5.15 5.54 24.11
N ILE A 189 -6.36 5.44 24.67
CA ILE A 189 -6.60 5.38 26.13
C ILE A 189 -6.06 4.07 26.70
N THR A 190 -6.22 2.98 25.96
CA THR A 190 -5.86 1.63 26.44
C THR A 190 -4.43 1.23 26.12
N GLY A 191 -3.72 2.00 25.29
CA GLY A 191 -2.37 1.67 24.83
C GLY A 191 -2.31 0.53 23.82
N ALA A 192 -3.45 0.12 23.25
CA ALA A 192 -3.50 -0.85 22.16
C ALA A 192 -3.03 -0.19 20.84
N VAL A 193 -1.74 -0.32 20.52
CA VAL A 193 -1.08 0.18 19.29
C VAL A 193 -0.58 -0.98 18.41
#